data_AF-A0A963XRX7-F1
#
_entry.id   AF-A0A963XRX7-F1
#
_cell.length_a   1.000
_cell.length_b   1.000
_cell.length_c   1.000
_cell.angle_alpha   90.00
_cell.angle_beta   90.00
_cell.angle_gamma   90.00
#
_symmetry.space_group_name_H-M   'P 1'
#
loop_
_entity.id
_entity.type
_entity.pdbx_description
1 polymer ?
#
loop_
_entity_poly.entity_id
_entity_poly.type
_entity_poly.pdbx_seq_one_letter_code
_entity_poly.pdbx_strand_id
1 'polypeptide(L)'
;MPLTALTGGLLTALSACAASPRVYEATDPVGMGGDLVGFLAAVTGARTGAEAEDYATCVAAAYALEKQAGFARKVRVYLKEEGGVWSADAVYSVSPALPRGMRTIDAEVTVADCAERGIPTV
;
A
#
# COMPACT_ATOMS: atom_id res chain seq x y z
N MET A 1 15.22 -65.59 12.45
CA MET A 1 14.26 -65.28 13.54
C MET A 1 15.02 -64.52 14.61
N PRO A 2 14.62 -63.32 15.10
CA PRO A 2 13.42 -62.48 14.84
C PRO A 2 13.73 -61.32 13.85
N LEU A 3 12.86 -60.61 13.12
CA LEU A 3 11.45 -60.13 13.18
C LEU A 3 11.26 -58.73 13.81
N THR A 4 10.81 -57.76 12.97
CA THR A 4 10.11 -56.48 13.24
C THR A 4 10.88 -55.32 13.93
N ALA A 5 10.65 -54.02 13.65
CA ALA A 5 9.46 -53.33 13.16
C ALA A 5 9.76 -52.05 12.34
N LEU A 6 8.93 -51.81 11.32
CA LEU A 6 8.73 -50.53 10.65
C LEU A 6 8.00 -49.54 11.59
N THR A 7 8.54 -48.34 11.76
CA THR A 7 7.82 -47.09 12.08
C THR A 7 8.71 -45.96 11.55
N GLY A 8 8.30 -44.91 10.86
CA GLY A 8 7.01 -44.40 10.43
C GLY A 8 7.37 -42.99 9.95
N GLY A 9 7.27 -42.73 8.65
CA GLY A 9 7.72 -41.48 8.05
C GLY A 9 6.95 -40.27 8.60
N LEU A 10 7.69 -39.23 9.00
CA LEU A 10 7.13 -37.92 9.30
C LEU A 10 7.47 -36.98 8.12
N LEU A 11 6.68 -37.10 7.05
CA LEU A 11 6.66 -36.12 5.97
C LEU A 11 5.88 -34.89 6.46
N THR A 12 6.58 -33.92 7.02
CA THR A 12 6.02 -32.58 7.28
C THR A 12 5.83 -31.87 5.94
N ALA A 13 4.67 -32.07 5.32
CA ALA A 13 4.23 -31.25 4.19
C ALA A 13 3.79 -29.88 4.73
N LEU A 14 4.74 -28.94 4.89
CA LEU A 14 4.40 -27.53 4.96
C LEU A 14 3.98 -27.09 3.56
N SER A 15 2.67 -27.17 3.29
CA SER A 15 2.08 -26.50 2.14
C SER A 15 2.05 -25.00 2.45
N ALA A 16 3.17 -24.33 2.19
CA ALA A 16 3.20 -22.88 2.17
C ALA A 16 2.42 -22.45 0.93
N CYS A 17 1.22 -21.89 1.13
CA CYS A 17 0.52 -21.16 0.10
C CYS A 17 1.45 -20.02 -0.33
N ALA A 18 2.11 -20.17 -1.47
CA ALA A 18 3.07 -19.18 -1.97
C ALA A 18 2.27 -17.96 -2.42
N ALA A 19 1.98 -17.05 -1.47
CA ALA A 19 1.55 -15.71 -1.80
C ALA A 19 2.74 -15.05 -2.49
N SER A 20 2.59 -14.69 -3.77
CA SER A 20 3.61 -13.95 -4.49
C SER A 20 3.97 -12.69 -3.68
N PRO A 21 5.27 -12.36 -3.57
CA PRO A 21 5.70 -11.15 -2.89
C PRO A 21 5.04 -9.94 -3.54
N ARG A 22 4.64 -8.97 -2.73
CA ARG A 22 4.12 -7.70 -3.23
C ARG A 22 5.27 -6.86 -3.77
N VAL A 23 5.08 -6.29 -4.95
CA VAL A 23 5.99 -5.29 -5.52
C VAL A 23 5.23 -3.98 -5.61
N TYR A 24 5.80 -2.93 -5.03
CA TYR A 24 5.20 -1.62 -4.91
C TYR A 24 5.95 -0.64 -5.81
N GLU A 25 5.23 0.07 -6.67
CA GLU A 25 5.80 1.05 -7.60
C GLU A 25 4.95 2.31 -7.61
N ALA A 26 5.54 3.48 -7.44
CA ALA A 26 4.82 4.75 -7.54
C ALA A 26 5.56 5.72 -8.46
N THR A 27 4.81 6.58 -9.15
CA THR A 27 5.38 7.68 -9.93
C THR A 27 5.80 8.84 -9.05
N ASP A 28 6.62 9.72 -9.59
CA ASP A 28 6.84 11.04 -9.01
C ASP A 28 5.51 11.80 -8.83
N PRO A 29 5.41 12.66 -7.81
CA PRO A 29 4.23 13.50 -7.58
C PRO A 29 3.98 14.46 -8.75
N VAL A 30 2.75 14.49 -9.24
CA VAL A 30 2.34 15.41 -10.32
C VAL A 30 1.46 16.52 -9.74
N GLY A 31 1.93 17.76 -9.75
CA GLY A 31 1.14 18.92 -9.32
C GLY A 31 -0.04 19.18 -10.25
N MET A 32 -1.24 19.34 -9.68
CA MET A 32 -2.49 19.59 -10.42
C MET A 32 -3.06 20.99 -10.19
N GLY A 33 -2.30 21.87 -9.53
CA GLY A 33 -2.70 23.23 -9.18
C GLY A 33 -3.28 23.34 -7.76
N GLY A 34 -3.07 24.50 -7.13
CA GLY A 34 -3.43 24.71 -5.73
C GLY A 34 -2.65 23.79 -4.81
N ASP A 35 -3.35 23.07 -3.94
CA ASP A 35 -2.81 22.07 -3.01
C ASP A 35 -2.96 20.63 -3.53
N LEU A 36 -3.37 20.46 -4.79
CA LEU A 36 -3.63 19.15 -5.38
C LEU A 36 -2.38 18.51 -5.98
N VAL A 37 -2.18 17.24 -5.63
CA VAL A 37 -1.09 16.40 -6.14
C VAL A 37 -1.65 15.04 -6.53
N GLY A 38 -1.25 14.56 -7.70
CA GLY A 38 -1.59 13.25 -8.24
C GLY A 38 -0.44 12.27 -8.09
N PHE A 39 -0.79 11.00 -7.88
CA PHE A 39 0.11 9.87 -7.82
C PHE A 39 -0.49 8.70 -8.59
N LEU A 40 0.35 7.96 -9.30
CA LEU A 40 0.01 6.62 -9.76
C LEU A 40 0.78 5.62 -8.91
N ALA A 41 0.04 4.79 -8.16
CA ALA A 41 0.60 3.75 -7.31
C ALA A 41 0.15 2.38 -7.81
N ALA A 42 1.09 1.46 -8.01
CA ALA A 42 0.86 0.12 -8.50
C ALA A 42 1.37 -0.92 -7.50
N VAL A 43 0.62 -2.00 -7.36
CA VAL A 43 0.96 -3.14 -6.52
C VAL A 43 0.79 -4.42 -7.33
N THR A 44 1.92 -5.06 -7.66
CA THR A 44 1.94 -6.38 -8.27
C THR A 44 1.68 -7.45 -7.21
N GLY A 45 0.85 -8.42 -7.55
CA GLY A 45 0.49 -9.51 -6.64
C GLY A 45 -0.52 -9.11 -5.56
N ALA A 46 -1.08 -7.90 -5.62
CA ALA A 46 -2.18 -7.47 -4.76
C ALA A 46 -3.42 -8.36 -4.94
N ARG A 47 -4.12 -8.66 -3.85
CA ARG A 47 -5.38 -9.44 -3.93
C ARG A 47 -6.56 -8.57 -4.33
N THR A 48 -6.53 -7.29 -3.97
CA THR A 48 -7.63 -6.35 -4.19
C THR A 48 -7.08 -4.97 -4.51
N GLY A 49 -7.90 -4.15 -5.19
CA GLY A 49 -7.56 -2.75 -5.43
C GLY A 49 -7.42 -1.92 -4.16
N ALA A 50 -7.98 -2.37 -3.02
CA ALA A 50 -7.77 -1.71 -1.73
C ALA A 50 -6.28 -1.72 -1.33
N GLU A 51 -5.52 -2.76 -1.68
CA GLU A 51 -4.07 -2.79 -1.40
C GLU A 51 -3.32 -1.70 -2.19
N ALA A 52 -3.76 -1.39 -3.43
CA ALA A 52 -3.20 -0.29 -4.21
C ALA A 52 -3.68 1.09 -3.72
N GLU A 53 -4.93 1.22 -3.27
CA GLU A 53 -5.43 2.45 -2.65
C GLU A 53 -4.72 2.77 -1.32
N ASP A 54 -4.46 1.75 -0.51
CA ASP A 54 -3.70 1.88 0.74
C ASP A 54 -2.27 2.32 0.44
N TYR A 55 -1.63 1.70 -0.54
CA TYR A 55 -0.30 2.12 -0.97
C TYR A 55 -0.28 3.57 -1.49
N ALA A 56 -1.24 3.98 -2.32
CA ALA A 56 -1.38 5.37 -2.74
C ALA A 56 -1.56 6.33 -1.56
N THR A 57 -2.24 5.89 -0.50
CA THR A 57 -2.45 6.67 0.73
C THR A 57 -1.14 6.83 1.50
N CYS A 58 -0.35 5.76 1.60
CA CYS A 58 0.98 5.76 2.22
C CYS A 58 1.96 6.71 1.51
N VAL A 59 2.00 6.67 0.18
CA VAL A 59 2.82 7.58 -0.64
C VAL A 59 2.42 9.03 -0.42
N ALA A 60 1.11 9.31 -0.44
CA ALA A 60 0.62 10.67 -0.21
C ALA A 60 0.92 11.21 1.20
N ALA A 61 0.88 10.36 2.22
CA ALA A 61 1.21 10.73 3.60
C ALA A 61 2.70 11.08 3.74
N ALA A 62 3.61 10.27 3.19
CA ALA A 62 5.04 10.57 3.23
C ALA A 62 5.39 11.83 2.43
N TYR A 63 4.77 12.01 1.25
CA TYR A 63 4.93 13.24 0.48
C TYR A 63 4.47 14.48 1.27
N ALA A 64 3.37 14.38 2.03
CA ALA A 64 2.93 15.48 2.89
C ALA A 64 4.00 15.84 3.92
N LEU A 65 4.62 14.86 4.60
CA LEU A 65 5.71 15.10 5.55
C LEU A 65 6.94 15.70 4.87
N GLU A 66 7.33 15.23 3.67
CA GLU A 66 8.43 15.82 2.89
C GLU A 66 8.18 17.30 2.60
N LYS A 67 6.93 17.68 2.33
CA LYS A 67 6.50 19.08 2.14
C LYS A 67 6.23 19.83 3.43
N GLN A 68 6.58 19.27 4.60
CA GLN A 68 6.33 19.85 5.92
C GLN A 68 4.84 20.16 6.16
N ALA A 69 3.96 19.41 5.50
CA ALA A 69 2.51 19.45 5.68
C ALA A 69 2.08 18.35 6.65
N GLY A 70 1.17 18.67 7.56
CA GLY A 70 0.66 17.70 8.54
C GLY A 70 -0.49 16.82 8.03
N PHE A 71 -1.12 17.22 6.92
CA PHE A 71 -2.36 16.58 6.47
C PHE A 71 -2.40 16.36 4.96
N ALA A 72 -3.06 15.28 4.58
CA ALA A 72 -3.54 15.06 3.23
C ALA A 72 -5.05 14.79 3.25
N ARG A 73 -5.73 14.98 2.12
CA ARG A 73 -7.13 14.58 1.94
C ARG A 73 -7.28 13.90 0.60
N LYS A 74 -7.83 12.68 0.62
CA LYS A 74 -8.13 11.94 -0.60
C LYS A 74 -9.27 12.62 -1.36
N VAL A 75 -8.98 13.12 -2.56
CA VAL A 75 -9.96 13.78 -3.44
C VAL A 75 -10.60 12.77 -4.38
N ARG A 76 -9.79 11.93 -5.01
CA ARG A 76 -10.26 10.83 -5.86
C ARG A 76 -9.25 9.69 -5.88
N VAL A 77 -9.76 8.50 -6.16
CA VAL A 77 -8.99 7.30 -6.50
C VAL A 77 -9.74 6.58 -7.60
N TYR A 78 -9.01 6.19 -8.64
CA TYR A 78 -9.49 5.29 -9.68
C TYR A 78 -8.66 4.00 -9.64
N LEU A 79 -9.33 2.87 -9.47
CA LEU A 79 -8.70 1.56 -9.37
C LEU A 79 -8.81 0.80 -10.68
N LYS A 80 -7.72 0.16 -11.08
CA LYS A 80 -7.66 -0.67 -12.27
C LYS A 80 -6.84 -1.92 -12.00
N GLU A 81 -7.29 -3.06 -12.53
CA GLU A 81 -6.55 -4.32 -12.50
C GLU A 81 -6.18 -4.71 -13.93
N GLU A 82 -4.90 -4.98 -14.15
CA GLU A 82 -4.38 -5.50 -15.42
C GLU A 82 -3.25 -6.49 -15.16
N GLY A 83 -3.44 -7.75 -15.58
CA GLY A 83 -2.38 -8.76 -15.55
C GLY A 83 -1.88 -9.11 -14.15
N GLY A 84 -2.72 -9.02 -13.12
CA GLY A 84 -2.33 -9.26 -11.72
C GLY A 84 -1.65 -8.07 -11.04
N VAL A 85 -1.68 -6.89 -11.68
CA VAL A 85 -1.22 -5.62 -11.11
C VAL A 85 -2.44 -4.75 -10.83
N TRP A 86 -2.58 -4.33 -9.58
CA TRP A 86 -3.57 -3.33 -9.20
C TRP A 86 -2.91 -1.96 -9.23
N SER A 87 -3.52 -1.00 -9.90
CA SER A 87 -3.10 0.40 -9.90
C SER A 87 -4.18 1.32 -9.33
N ALA A 88 -3.72 2.37 -8.65
CA ALA A 88 -4.50 3.44 -8.09
C ALA A 88 -4.00 4.78 -8.66
N ASP A 89 -4.78 5.37 -9.57
CA ASP A 89 -4.62 6.78 -9.98
C ASP A 89 -5.35 7.64 -8.94
N ALA A 90 -4.57 8.28 -8.09
CA ALA A 90 -5.05 8.94 -6.90
C ALA A 90 -4.70 10.42 -6.91
N VAL A 91 -5.62 11.26 -6.44
CA VAL A 91 -5.37 12.70 -6.22
C VAL A 91 -5.68 13.05 -4.80
N TYR A 92 -4.74 13.77 -4.18
CA TYR A 92 -4.81 14.24 -2.81
C TYR A 92 -4.66 15.76 -2.78
N SER A 93 -5.31 16.38 -1.81
CA SER A 93 -5.03 17.75 -1.37
C SER A 93 -4.05 17.67 -0.20
N VAL A 94 -2.94 18.40 -0.24
CA VAL A 94 -1.87 18.38 0.77
C VAL A 94 -1.82 19.72 1.48
N SER A 95 -2.04 19.75 2.79
CA SER A 95 -2.27 20.98 3.53
C SER A 95 -1.53 21.00 4.88
N PRO A 96 -0.93 22.14 5.28
CA PRO A 96 -0.31 22.29 6.59
C PRO A 96 -1.35 22.36 7.73
N ALA A 97 -2.57 22.77 7.43
CA ALA A 97 -3.68 22.84 8.39
C ALA A 97 -4.73 21.78 8.06
N LEU A 98 -5.53 21.40 9.07
CA LEU A 98 -6.58 20.39 8.93
C LEU A 98 -7.55 20.76 7.78
N PRO A 99 -7.57 19.99 6.66
CA PRO A 99 -8.42 20.31 5.53
C PRO A 99 -9.89 20.06 5.87
N ARG A 100 -10.78 20.89 5.30
CA ARG A 100 -12.23 20.69 5.43
C ARG A 100 -12.68 19.46 4.63
N GLY A 101 -13.68 18.76 5.17
CA GLY A 101 -14.32 17.62 4.52
C GLY A 101 -14.03 16.29 5.22
N MET A 102 -14.47 15.20 4.58
CA MET A 102 -14.21 13.85 5.06
C MET A 102 -12.93 13.28 4.44
N ARG A 103 -12.42 12.16 4.97
CA ARG A 103 -11.23 11.45 4.48
C ARG A 103 -9.93 12.26 4.61
N THR A 104 -9.83 13.00 5.70
CA THR A 104 -8.57 13.62 6.14
C THR A 104 -7.63 12.54 6.65
N ILE A 105 -6.37 12.69 6.28
CA ILE A 105 -5.25 11.81 6.58
C ILE A 105 -4.30 12.66 7.43
N ASP A 106 -4.03 12.20 8.65
CA ASP A 106 -2.90 12.70 9.43
C ASP A 106 -1.63 12.03 8.90
N ALA A 107 -0.70 12.83 8.39
CA ALA A 107 0.46 12.32 7.66
C ALA A 107 1.40 11.50 8.56
N GLU A 108 1.63 11.95 9.80
CA GLU A 108 2.51 11.28 10.75
C GLU A 108 1.93 9.93 11.19
N VAL A 109 0.66 9.94 11.59
CA VAL A 109 -0.05 8.72 12.03
C VAL A 109 -0.13 7.70 10.89
N THR A 110 -0.39 8.17 9.66
CA THR A 110 -0.54 7.27 8.51
C THR A 110 0.78 6.66 8.08
N VAL A 111 1.88 7.43 8.07
CA VAL A 111 3.21 6.86 7.77
C VAL A 111 3.60 5.80 8.81
N ALA A 112 3.28 6.02 10.08
CA ALA A 112 3.49 5.01 11.13
C ALA A 112 2.66 3.73 10.87
N ASP A 113 1.36 3.86 10.57
CA ASP A 113 0.49 2.72 10.20
C ASP A 113 1.03 1.95 8.97
N CYS A 114 1.48 2.67 7.94
CA CYS A 114 2.06 2.05 6.75
C CYS A 114 3.30 1.23 7.08
N ALA A 115 4.19 1.74 7.94
CA ALA A 115 5.37 1.01 8.40
C ALA A 115 5.01 -0.24 9.21
N GLU A 116 4.04 -0.15 10.12
CA GLU A 116 3.55 -1.30 10.90
C GLU A 116 2.95 -2.39 10.02
N ARG A 117 2.30 -2.00 8.92
CA ARG A 117 1.69 -2.91 7.94
C ARG A 117 2.68 -3.41 6.87
N GLY A 118 3.91 -2.92 6.87
CA GLY A 118 4.92 -3.26 5.88
C GLY A 118 4.63 -2.70 4.47
N ILE A 119 3.83 -1.63 4.37
CA ILE A 119 3.60 -0.92 3.12
C ILE A 119 4.67 0.17 2.99
N PRO A 120 5.49 0.16 1.93
CA PRO A 120 6.50 1.18 1.75
C PRO A 120 5.85 2.55 1.51
N THR A 121 6.50 3.60 1.96
CA THR A 121 6.09 4.99 1.76
C THR A 121 6.93 5.73 0.70
N VAL A 122 7.64 4.93 -0.12
CA VAL A 122 8.75 5.25 -1.05
C VAL A 122 9.98 5.91 -0.42
#